data_AF-A0A4U0YN70-F1
#
_entry.id   AF-A0A4U0YN70-F1
#
_cell.length_a   1.000
_cell.length_b   1.000
_cell.length_c   1.000
_cell.angle_alpha   90.00
_cell.angle_beta   90.00
_cell.angle_gamma   90.00
#
_symmetry.space_group_name_H-M   'P 1'
#
loop_
_entity.id
_entity.type
_entity.pdbx_description
1 polymer ?
#
loop_
_entity_poly.entity_id
_entity_poly.type
_entity_poly.pdbx_seq_one_letter_code
_entity_poly.pdbx_strand_id
1 'polypeptide(L)'
;RAAIREVGKVMGLSQDVIARLSGQIWGWSSAAPGEDRMRDAGLDPADGRVQLAIRLIGEIIGFPRHLSQHVGGFVITQGRLDELCPIENAAMEDRTIIEWDKDDIDALGLLKVDILALGMLTAIRKAFGLLAEHRGARLTLANVPAEDEPVYDMLCRADAIGVFQVESRAQL
;
A
#
# COMPACT_ATOMS: atom_id res chain seq x y z
N ARG A 1 -1.01 -9.35 11.17
CA ARG A 1 -2.11 -9.99 10.39
C ARG A 1 -1.62 -11.14 9.50
N ALA A 2 -0.62 -10.94 8.63
CA ALA A 2 -0.12 -12.01 7.76
C ALA A 2 0.42 -13.23 8.55
N ALA A 3 1.23 -13.00 9.58
CA ALA A 3 1.75 -14.06 10.47
C ALA A 3 0.65 -15.01 11.01
N ILE A 4 -0.47 -14.44 11.48
CA ILE A 4 -1.64 -15.21 11.96
C ILE A 4 -2.21 -16.11 10.87
N ARG A 5 -2.29 -15.62 9.63
CA ARG A 5 -2.82 -16.41 8.51
C ARG A 5 -1.87 -17.54 8.12
N GLU A 6 -0.57 -17.28 8.02
CA GLU A 6 0.40 -18.30 7.60
C GLU A 6 0.54 -19.41 8.65
N VAL A 7 0.81 -19.04 9.91
CA VAL A 7 0.94 -20.02 11.00
C VAL A 7 -0.39 -20.70 11.29
N GLY A 8 -1.49 -19.94 11.32
CA GLY A 8 -2.82 -20.51 11.57
C GLY A 8 -3.19 -21.59 10.55
N LYS A 9 -2.89 -21.38 9.26
CA LYS A 9 -3.10 -22.40 8.22
C LYS A 9 -2.28 -23.67 8.48
N VAL A 10 -0.98 -23.52 8.78
CA VAL A 10 -0.09 -24.65 9.03
C VAL A 10 -0.49 -25.42 10.30
N MET A 11 -0.94 -24.70 11.32
CA MET A 11 -1.39 -25.26 12.61
C MET A 11 -2.81 -25.85 12.54
N GLY A 12 -3.48 -25.80 11.38
CA GLY A 12 -4.80 -26.40 11.17
C GLY A 12 -5.97 -25.59 11.71
N LEU A 13 -5.80 -24.29 11.97
CA LEU A 13 -6.91 -23.41 12.34
C LEU A 13 -7.84 -23.19 11.15
N SER A 14 -9.16 -23.19 11.40
CA SER A 14 -10.15 -22.92 10.37
C SER A 14 -10.03 -21.47 9.86
N GLN A 15 -10.49 -21.22 8.63
CA GLN A 15 -10.46 -19.87 8.05
C GLN A 15 -11.28 -18.87 8.87
N ASP A 16 -12.39 -19.31 9.49
CA ASP A 16 -13.22 -18.47 10.34
C ASP A 16 -12.48 -18.03 11.60
N VAL A 17 -11.75 -18.94 12.24
CA VAL A 17 -10.92 -18.64 13.42
C VAL A 17 -9.81 -17.66 13.03
N ILE A 18 -9.12 -17.89 11.91
CA ILE A 18 -8.07 -17.00 11.40
C ILE A 18 -8.63 -15.61 11.09
N ALA A 19 -9.83 -15.54 10.51
CA ALA A 19 -10.51 -14.28 10.21
C ALA A 19 -10.84 -13.52 11.51
N ARG A 20 -11.37 -14.20 12.53
CA ARG A 20 -11.67 -13.58 13.84
C ARG A 20 -10.41 -13.09 14.55
N LEU A 21 -9.36 -13.90 14.61
CA LEU A 21 -8.07 -13.51 15.21
C LEU A 21 -7.41 -12.32 14.50
N SER A 22 -7.54 -12.23 13.17
CA SER A 22 -6.88 -11.18 12.37
C SER A 22 -7.72 -9.93 12.16
N GLY A 23 -9.05 -10.04 12.19
CA GLY A 23 -10.00 -8.96 11.91
C GLY A 23 -10.04 -7.88 12.98
N GLN A 24 -9.76 -8.23 14.23
CA GLN A 24 -9.79 -7.30 15.37
C GLN A 24 -8.50 -6.48 15.55
N ILE A 25 -7.48 -6.69 14.72
CA ILE A 25 -6.22 -5.93 14.82
C ILE A 25 -6.39 -4.56 14.18
N TRP A 26 -6.76 -3.56 14.97
CA TRP A 26 -6.75 -2.17 14.52
C TRP A 26 -5.31 -1.63 14.44
N GLY A 27 -4.93 -1.08 13.29
CA GLY A 27 -3.60 -0.49 13.08
C GLY A 27 -2.46 -1.49 12.88
N TRP A 28 -1.22 -0.98 13.03
CA TRP A 28 0.00 -1.79 13.00
C TRP A 28 0.25 -2.34 14.41
N SER A 29 0.27 -3.66 14.55
CA SER A 29 0.56 -4.33 15.82
C SER A 29 1.68 -5.33 15.59
N SER A 30 2.74 -5.19 16.36
CA SER A 30 3.92 -6.06 16.39
C SER A 30 3.82 -7.16 17.47
N ALA A 31 2.65 -7.32 18.09
CA ALA A 31 2.43 -8.30 19.14
C ALA A 31 1.57 -9.49 18.66
N ALA A 32 1.86 -10.67 19.22
CA ALA A 32 1.00 -11.83 19.06
C ALA A 32 -0.39 -11.57 19.68
N PRO A 33 -1.46 -12.28 19.25
CA PRO A 33 -2.77 -12.14 19.86
C PRO A 33 -2.74 -12.52 21.35
N GLY A 34 -3.25 -11.66 22.23
CA GLY A 34 -3.43 -11.97 23.65
C GLY A 34 -4.62 -12.90 23.91
N GLU A 35 -4.76 -13.36 25.15
CA GLU A 35 -5.79 -14.34 25.54
C GLU A 35 -7.22 -13.89 25.23
N ASP A 36 -7.53 -12.62 25.45
CA ASP A 36 -8.87 -12.06 25.18
C ASP A 36 -9.27 -12.29 23.71
N ARG A 37 -8.33 -12.13 22.78
CA ARG A 37 -8.55 -12.37 21.35
C ARG A 37 -8.69 -13.85 21.02
N MET A 38 -8.01 -14.73 21.76
CA MET A 38 -8.19 -16.18 21.60
C MET A 38 -9.62 -16.55 21.99
N ARG A 39 -10.10 -16.07 23.15
CA ARG A 39 -11.46 -16.32 23.63
C ARG A 39 -12.51 -15.78 22.65
N ASP A 40 -12.32 -14.56 22.15
CA ASP A 40 -13.19 -13.96 21.14
C ASP A 40 -13.25 -14.73 19.81
N ALA A 41 -12.16 -15.40 19.45
CA ALA A 41 -12.09 -16.28 18.29
C ALA A 41 -12.67 -17.68 18.54
N GLY A 42 -13.14 -17.96 19.77
CA GLY A 42 -13.65 -19.26 20.18
C GLY A 42 -12.56 -20.29 20.47
N LEU A 43 -11.35 -19.83 20.76
CA LEU A 43 -10.22 -20.67 21.15
C LEU A 43 -10.06 -20.70 22.66
N ASP A 44 -9.72 -21.87 23.19
CA ASP A 44 -9.34 -22.03 24.60
C ASP A 44 -7.86 -21.63 24.78
N PRO A 45 -7.54 -20.58 25.56
CA PRO A 45 -6.16 -20.19 25.83
C PRO A 45 -5.36 -21.26 26.60
N ALA A 46 -6.03 -22.22 27.25
CA ALA A 46 -5.38 -23.34 27.93
C ALA A 46 -5.03 -24.51 26.99
N ASP A 47 -5.54 -24.52 25.75
CA ASP A 47 -5.19 -25.56 24.78
C ASP A 47 -3.74 -25.39 24.32
N GLY A 48 -2.92 -26.42 24.53
CA GLY A 48 -1.50 -26.39 24.18
C GLY A 48 -1.22 -26.17 22.69
N ARG A 49 -2.10 -26.59 21.78
CA ARG A 49 -1.98 -26.31 20.34
C ARG A 49 -2.24 -24.84 20.03
N VAL A 50 -3.22 -24.24 20.70
CA VAL A 50 -3.52 -22.80 20.57
C VAL A 50 -2.34 -21.98 21.09
N GLN A 51 -1.81 -22.31 22.27
CA GLN A 51 -0.64 -21.64 22.83
C GLN A 51 0.58 -21.74 21.91
N LEU A 52 0.84 -22.93 21.36
CA LEU A 52 1.92 -23.14 20.40
C LEU A 52 1.72 -22.28 19.14
N ALA A 53 0.51 -22.26 18.57
CA ALA A 53 0.22 -21.45 17.39
C ALA A 53 0.45 -19.95 17.65
N ILE A 54 0.03 -19.44 18.81
CA ILE A 54 0.20 -18.03 19.18
C ILE A 54 1.67 -17.69 19.41
N ARG A 55 2.42 -18.58 20.08
CA ARG A 55 3.86 -18.42 20.25
C ARG A 55 4.57 -18.34 18.90
N LEU A 56 4.31 -19.29 18.00
CA LEU A 56 4.89 -19.31 16.66
C LEU A 56 4.51 -18.07 15.85
N ILE A 57 3.26 -17.61 15.96
CA ILE A 57 2.84 -16.33 15.37
C ILE A 57 3.72 -15.19 15.89
N GLY A 58 3.98 -15.13 17.20
CA GLY A 58 4.86 -14.13 17.81
C GLY A 58 6.29 -14.19 17.27
N GLU A 59 6.85 -15.39 17.15
CA GLU A 59 8.22 -15.61 16.68
C GLU A 59 8.43 -15.15 15.22
N ILE A 60 7.41 -15.23 14.36
CA ILE A 60 7.52 -14.81 12.96
C ILE A 60 7.08 -13.36 12.70
N ILE A 61 6.59 -12.63 13.70
CA ILE A 61 6.27 -11.22 13.52
C ILE A 61 7.58 -10.45 13.29
N GLY A 62 7.60 -9.63 12.24
CA GLY A 62 8.79 -8.86 11.85
C GLY A 62 9.75 -9.62 10.93
N PHE A 63 9.52 -10.90 10.66
CA PHE A 63 10.32 -11.61 9.65
C PHE A 63 10.06 -11.05 8.25
N PRO A 64 11.13 -10.81 7.46
CA PRO A 64 10.99 -10.40 6.07
C PRO A 64 10.30 -11.50 5.27
N ARG A 65 9.41 -11.11 4.36
CA ARG A 65 8.60 -12.05 3.57
C ARG A 65 9.11 -12.16 2.14
N HIS A 66 9.16 -11.03 1.45
CA HIS A 66 9.60 -10.91 0.07
C HIS A 66 10.35 -9.59 -0.08
N LEU A 67 11.37 -9.59 -0.93
CA LEU A 67 11.91 -8.34 -1.46
C LEU A 67 10.87 -7.78 -2.44
N SER A 68 10.49 -6.52 -2.26
CA SER A 68 9.49 -5.85 -3.08
C SER A 68 10.03 -4.51 -3.53
N GLN A 69 9.66 -4.11 -4.73
CA GLN A 69 10.04 -2.82 -5.29
C GLN A 69 9.26 -1.68 -4.61
N HIS A 70 9.94 -0.57 -4.28
CA HIS A 70 9.28 0.68 -3.92
C HIS A 70 8.68 1.30 -5.18
N VAL A 71 7.34 1.38 -5.25
CA VAL A 71 6.66 1.90 -6.43
C VAL A 71 7.02 3.37 -6.61
N GLY A 72 7.72 3.66 -7.71
CA GLY A 72 8.19 5.01 -8.05
C GLY A 72 9.53 5.39 -7.42
N GLY A 73 10.14 4.58 -6.57
CA GLY A 73 11.44 4.90 -5.95
C GLY A 73 12.61 4.67 -6.88
N PHE A 74 13.43 5.69 -7.05
CA PHE A 74 14.69 5.62 -7.78
C PHE A 74 15.83 6.09 -6.90
N VAL A 75 16.97 5.39 -7.00
CA VAL A 75 18.22 5.76 -6.34
C VAL A 75 19.22 6.17 -7.42
N ILE A 76 19.91 7.28 -7.17
CA ILE A 76 20.92 7.83 -8.07
C ILE A 76 22.22 7.98 -7.28
N THR A 77 23.29 7.43 -7.83
CA THR A 77 24.64 7.46 -7.26
C THR A 77 25.57 8.24 -8.18
N GLN A 78 26.61 8.87 -7.63
CA GLN A 78 27.63 9.57 -8.43
C GLN A 78 28.48 8.58 -9.24
N GLY A 79 28.80 7.43 -8.64
CA GLY A 79 29.54 6.34 -9.27
C GLY A 79 28.62 5.18 -9.65
N ARG A 80 29.26 4.06 -10.01
CA ARG A 80 28.59 2.80 -10.33
C ARG A 80 27.87 2.24 -9.10
N LEU A 81 26.57 1.99 -9.25
CA LEU A 81 25.73 1.47 -8.16
C LEU A 81 26.14 0.05 -7.75
N ASP A 82 26.63 -0.76 -8.71
CA ASP A 82 27.08 -2.14 -8.48
C ASP A 82 28.41 -2.24 -7.73
N GLU A 83 29.12 -1.13 -7.54
CA GLU A 83 30.29 -1.05 -6.64
C GLU A 83 29.88 -0.82 -5.17
N LEU A 84 28.62 -0.45 -4.93
CA LEU A 84 28.08 -0.13 -3.60
C LEU A 84 27.17 -1.26 -3.08
N CYS A 85 26.25 -1.76 -3.91
CA CYS A 85 25.24 -2.74 -3.55
C CYS A 85 25.02 -3.75 -4.69
N PRO A 86 24.74 -5.03 -4.40
CA PRO A 86 24.21 -5.96 -5.39
C PRO A 86 22.97 -5.40 -6.11
N ILE A 87 22.94 -5.55 -7.42
CA ILE A 87 21.80 -5.20 -8.27
C ILE A 87 21.19 -6.49 -8.79
N GLU A 88 19.88 -6.63 -8.63
CA GLU A 88 19.12 -7.76 -9.16
C GLU A 88 18.04 -7.30 -10.14
N ASN A 89 17.60 -8.23 -10.99
CA ASN A 89 16.44 -7.99 -11.86
C ASN A 89 15.17 -8.02 -11.01
N ALA A 90 14.32 -7.02 -11.19
CA ALA A 90 13.02 -6.99 -10.54
C ALA A 90 12.07 -8.02 -11.18
N ALA A 91 10.93 -8.27 -10.54
CA ALA A 91 9.88 -9.13 -11.11
C ALA A 91 9.29 -8.58 -12.43
N MET A 92 9.41 -7.27 -12.68
CA MET A 92 8.99 -6.63 -13.93
C MET A 92 10.14 -6.60 -14.93
N GLU A 93 9.83 -6.89 -16.20
CA GLU A 93 10.79 -6.79 -17.30
C GLU A 93 11.39 -5.38 -17.39
N ASP A 94 12.68 -5.30 -17.77
CA ASP A 94 13.45 -4.07 -17.90
C ASP A 94 13.50 -3.20 -16.63
N ARG A 95 13.47 -3.84 -15.46
CA ARG A 95 13.62 -3.18 -14.16
C ARG A 95 14.64 -3.90 -13.30
N THR A 96 15.40 -3.12 -12.55
CA THR A 96 16.35 -3.61 -11.55
C THR A 96 16.01 -3.01 -10.19
N ILE A 97 16.41 -3.73 -9.13
CA ILE A 97 16.31 -3.28 -7.74
C ILE A 97 17.61 -3.57 -7.01
N ILE A 98 17.76 -2.92 -5.86
CA ILE A 98 18.85 -3.13 -4.90
C ILE A 98 18.26 -3.71 -3.62
N GLU A 99 19.10 -4.36 -2.82
CA GLU A 99 18.66 -5.04 -1.58
C GLU A 99 18.38 -4.09 -0.43
N TRP A 100 18.92 -2.87 -0.49
CA TRP A 100 18.81 -1.84 0.54
C TRP A 100 17.43 -1.19 0.59
N ASP A 101 16.94 -0.95 1.80
CA ASP A 101 15.68 -0.26 2.02
C ASP A 101 15.85 1.27 2.10
N LYS A 102 14.75 1.99 2.34
CA LYS A 102 14.77 3.45 2.41
C LYS A 102 15.77 3.97 3.46
N ASP A 103 15.84 3.33 4.62
CA ASP A 103 16.61 3.82 5.74
C ASP A 103 18.12 3.56 5.51
N ASP A 104 18.48 2.47 4.83
CA ASP A 104 19.84 2.23 4.35
C ASP A 104 20.31 3.30 3.34
N ILE A 105 19.45 3.65 2.37
CA ILE A 105 19.73 4.68 1.36
C ILE A 105 19.89 6.06 2.00
N ASP A 106 19.02 6.40 2.96
CA ASP A 106 19.09 7.63 3.73
C ASP A 106 20.39 7.68 4.58
N ALA A 107 20.77 6.57 5.22
CA ALA A 107 22.00 6.48 6.02
C ALA A 107 23.28 6.66 5.20
N LEU A 108 23.27 6.22 3.94
CA LEU A 108 24.39 6.39 3.01
C LEU A 108 24.40 7.77 2.31
N GLY A 109 23.37 8.59 2.53
CA GLY A 109 23.24 9.91 1.90
C GLY A 109 23.10 9.85 0.39
N LEU A 110 22.53 8.77 -0.14
CA LEU A 110 22.32 8.61 -1.58
C LEU A 110 21.12 9.43 -2.05
N LEU A 111 21.17 9.91 -3.30
CA LEU A 111 20.06 10.67 -3.86
C LEU A 111 18.90 9.72 -4.15
N LYS A 112 17.77 9.98 -3.48
CA LYS A 112 16.51 9.30 -3.72
C LYS A 112 15.53 10.23 -4.43
N VAL A 113 14.87 9.73 -5.48
CA VAL A 113 13.81 10.43 -6.22
C VAL A 113 12.58 9.54 -6.34
N ASP A 114 11.41 10.07 -6.02
CA ASP A 114 10.13 9.37 -6.20
C ASP A 114 9.42 9.86 -7.48
N ILE A 115 9.35 8.99 -8.49
CA ILE A 115 8.58 9.18 -9.72
C ILE A 115 7.22 8.49 -9.55
N LEU A 116 6.24 9.28 -9.11
CA LEU A 116 4.90 8.78 -8.82
C LEU A 116 4.03 8.74 -10.07
N ALA A 117 3.37 7.61 -10.29
CA ALA A 117 2.33 7.47 -11.31
C ALA A 117 0.95 7.69 -10.68
N LEU A 118 0.33 8.85 -10.94
CA LEU A 118 -1.01 9.14 -10.47
C LEU A 118 -2.05 8.83 -11.56
N GLY A 119 -2.93 7.85 -11.30
CA GLY A 119 -3.97 7.42 -12.24
C GLY A 119 -4.86 8.57 -12.73
N MET A 120 -5.11 9.56 -11.87
CA MET A 120 -5.91 10.73 -12.25
C MET A 120 -5.26 11.65 -13.26
N LEU A 121 -3.93 11.72 -13.34
CA LEU A 121 -3.28 12.43 -14.44
C LEU A 121 -3.57 11.76 -15.78
N THR A 122 -3.70 10.43 -15.80
CA THR A 122 -4.14 9.70 -17.00
C THR A 122 -5.61 9.94 -17.31
N ALA A 123 -6.49 9.98 -16.30
CA ALA A 123 -7.90 10.29 -16.50
C ALA A 123 -8.09 11.72 -17.05
N ILE A 124 -7.40 12.72 -16.48
CA ILE A 124 -7.40 14.11 -16.96
C ILE A 124 -6.91 14.18 -18.42
N ARG A 125 -5.78 13.53 -18.74
CA ARG A 125 -5.26 13.49 -20.12
C ARG A 125 -6.29 12.92 -21.09
N LYS A 126 -6.97 11.83 -20.73
CA LYS A 126 -8.02 11.23 -21.56
C LYS A 126 -9.23 12.15 -21.70
N ALA A 127 -9.67 12.80 -20.62
CA ALA A 127 -10.77 13.75 -20.64
C ALA A 127 -10.49 14.94 -21.58
N PHE A 128 -9.29 15.54 -21.50
CA PHE A 128 -8.87 16.58 -22.43
C PHE A 128 -8.82 16.10 -23.88
N GLY A 129 -8.39 14.85 -24.12
CA GLY A 129 -8.44 14.24 -25.45
C GLY A 129 -9.86 14.16 -26.01
N LEU A 130 -10.83 13.69 -25.20
CA LEU A 130 -12.24 13.61 -25.58
C LEU A 130 -12.86 14.99 -25.85
N LEU A 131 -12.50 16.00 -25.06
CA LEU A 131 -12.95 17.38 -25.27
C LEU A 131 -12.38 17.95 -26.58
N ALA A 132 -11.12 17.67 -26.89
CA ALA A 132 -10.51 18.10 -28.14
C ALA A 132 -11.19 17.43 -29.35
N GLU A 133 -11.47 16.13 -29.27
CA GLU A 133 -12.08 15.35 -30.35
C GLU A 133 -13.55 15.72 -30.61
N HIS A 134 -14.36 15.81 -29.55
CA HIS A 134 -15.82 15.93 -29.69
C HIS A 134 -16.34 17.36 -29.51
N ARG A 135 -15.56 18.25 -28.90
CA ARG A 135 -15.98 19.64 -28.60
C ARG A 135 -15.04 20.68 -29.21
N GLY A 136 -13.94 20.27 -29.83
CA GLY A 136 -12.92 21.18 -30.38
C GLY A 136 -12.15 21.98 -29.31
N ALA A 137 -12.32 21.65 -28.03
CA ALA A 137 -11.71 22.36 -26.91
C ALA A 137 -10.36 21.75 -26.53
N ARG A 138 -9.27 22.51 -26.70
CA ARG A 138 -7.89 22.06 -26.40
C ARG A 138 -7.44 22.52 -25.01
N LEU A 139 -7.87 21.79 -24.00
CA LEU A 139 -7.48 22.03 -22.61
C LEU A 139 -6.19 21.30 -22.23
N THR A 140 -5.49 21.87 -21.26
CA THR A 140 -4.24 21.44 -20.64
C THR A 140 -4.30 21.83 -19.17
N LEU A 141 -3.40 21.28 -18.36
CA LEU A 141 -3.31 21.68 -16.94
C LEU A 141 -2.97 23.18 -16.77
N ALA A 142 -2.33 23.80 -17.77
CA ALA A 142 -1.91 25.19 -17.71
C ALA A 142 -3.00 26.19 -18.15
N ASN A 143 -4.05 25.74 -18.85
CA ASN A 143 -5.06 26.63 -19.42
C ASN A 143 -6.51 26.23 -19.08
N VAL A 144 -6.71 25.19 -18.27
CA VAL A 144 -8.03 24.88 -17.72
C VAL A 144 -8.51 26.08 -16.88
N PRO A 145 -9.75 26.55 -17.04
CA PRO A 145 -10.27 27.65 -16.24
C PRO A 145 -10.16 27.35 -14.75
N ALA A 146 -9.61 28.30 -13.99
CA ALA A 146 -9.66 28.27 -12.54
C ALA A 146 -10.98 28.87 -12.05
N GLU A 147 -11.40 28.51 -10.84
CA GLU A 147 -12.55 29.11 -10.16
C GLU A 147 -13.88 28.98 -10.93
N ASP A 148 -14.14 27.82 -11.55
CA ASP A 148 -15.38 27.57 -12.29
C ASP A 148 -16.55 27.34 -11.33
N GLU A 149 -17.45 28.33 -11.21
CA GLU A 149 -18.61 28.33 -10.29
C GLU A 149 -19.47 27.04 -10.38
N PRO A 150 -19.82 26.52 -11.58
CA PRO A 150 -20.46 25.21 -11.73
C PRO A 150 -19.77 24.05 -11.01
N VAL A 151 -18.44 24.04 -10.92
CA VAL A 151 -17.68 23.00 -10.20
C VAL A 151 -17.90 23.16 -8.69
N TYR A 152 -17.91 24.39 -8.18
CA TYR A 152 -18.21 24.64 -6.77
C TYR A 152 -19.64 24.30 -6.41
N ASP A 153 -20.60 24.66 -7.25
CA ASP A 153 -22.01 24.30 -7.06
C ASP A 153 -22.22 22.78 -7.04
N MET A 154 -21.51 22.05 -7.92
CA MET A 154 -21.49 20.58 -7.92
C MET A 154 -20.98 20.02 -6.58
N LEU A 155 -19.86 20.55 -6.07
CA LEU A 155 -19.30 20.13 -4.79
C LEU A 155 -20.22 20.50 -3.60
N CYS A 156 -20.86 21.67 -3.59
CA CYS A 156 -21.81 22.09 -2.56
C CYS A 156 -23.05 21.18 -2.48
N ARG A 157 -23.44 20.57 -3.61
CA ARG A 157 -24.51 19.56 -3.65
C ARG A 157 -24.05 18.15 -3.29
N ALA A 158 -22.78 17.98 -2.88
CA ALA A 158 -22.17 16.68 -2.65
C ALA A 158 -22.20 15.75 -3.89
N ASP A 159 -22.15 16.31 -5.10
CA ASP A 159 -22.09 15.54 -6.34
C ASP A 159 -20.62 15.31 -6.75
N ALA A 160 -19.86 14.63 -5.89
CA ALA A 160 -18.41 14.46 -6.06
C ALA A 160 -17.98 13.01 -6.32
N ILE A 161 -18.90 12.15 -6.75
CA ILE A 161 -18.57 10.79 -7.20
C ILE A 161 -17.64 10.88 -8.42
N GLY A 162 -16.49 10.19 -8.37
CA GLY A 162 -15.45 10.27 -9.39
C GLY A 162 -14.56 11.53 -9.33
N VAL A 163 -14.74 12.41 -8.34
CA VAL A 163 -13.86 13.58 -8.13
C VAL A 163 -12.73 13.21 -7.18
N PHE A 164 -11.50 13.33 -7.67
CA PHE A 164 -10.31 12.91 -6.94
C PHE A 164 -10.17 13.61 -5.58
N GLN A 165 -9.83 12.83 -4.54
CA GLN A 165 -9.65 13.23 -3.12
C GLN A 165 -10.90 13.63 -2.33
N VAL A 166 -12.07 13.81 -2.96
CA VAL A 166 -13.30 14.28 -2.28
C VAL A 166 -14.50 13.33 -2.47
N GLU A 167 -14.23 12.07 -2.78
CA GLU A 167 -15.25 11.04 -3.07
C GLU A 167 -15.73 10.27 -1.82
N SER A 168 -15.09 10.43 -0.66
CA SER A 168 -15.45 9.60 0.49
C SER A 168 -16.86 9.90 1.00
N ARG A 169 -17.57 8.87 1.49
CA ARG A 169 -18.92 9.02 2.06
C ARG A 169 -19.03 9.97 3.25
N ALA A 170 -17.90 10.32 3.90
CA ALA A 170 -17.89 11.29 4.98
C ALA A 170 -17.73 12.73 4.46
N GLN A 171 -17.32 12.90 3.21
CA GLN A 171 -17.18 14.18 2.51
C GLN A 171 -18.43 14.51 1.67
N LEU A 172 -19.18 13.50 1.22
CA LEU A 172 -20.48 13.62 0.55
C LEU A 172 -21.62 13.72 1.58
#